data_AF-A0A171C0W1-F1
#
_entry.id   AF-A0A171C0W1-F1
#
_cell.length_a   1.000
_cell.length_b   1.000
_cell.length_c   1.000
_cell.angle_alpha   90.00
_cell.angle_beta   90.00
_cell.angle_gamma   90.00
#
_symmetry.space_group_name_H-M   'P 1'
#
loop_
_entity.id
_entity.type
_entity.pdbx_description
1 polymer ?
#
loop_
_entity_poly.entity_id
_entity_poly.type
_entity_poly.pdbx_seq_one_letter_code
_entity_poly.pdbx_strand_id
1 'polypeptide(L)'
;MPVFLADVKGDLSGIAEPGTANDRVRSRAAEVHQQWTPTGFPAEFHALGGAGHGIPLRATVTGFGPLLLSKVLRLNPTQEQSLSLIFHYADTKGLELVDLKDLRAVVAFLTSDEGKRELKGIGGLPAATAGVILRSLTALEAQGMADFFGEPESDTGEFPRRAGDGRGVVSVLELPAVQGEPRLFSAFLMWLLADLFHDLPEAGDVDRPRPVFFLDEAHLLFDDASEAFLEAIAQTVRLIRSKGVGVFFFFVTQSPKDVPADVLGQLGNRIQHAPRAFTPDDQKALKATVRTFPESAYDLGELLTGLGTGEAVVTVLSERGAPTPVAAVRLRAPESLMGPVDAAALDRAVRQSPLHARCAQAVDRESAYERLTGARDVQSEETAPAEPRDAARTSRGRRRGGEEPSAVEQVLGSGAFRSLARSMGTRLGREITRSLFGTACRRR
;
A
#
# COMPACT_ATOMS: atom_id res chain seq x y z
N MET A 1 -19.62 6.57 -8.73
CA MET A 1 -18.92 6.51 -7.42
C MET A 1 -17.46 6.23 -7.70
N PRO A 2 -16.52 6.78 -6.92
CA PRO A 2 -15.12 6.42 -7.02
C PRO A 2 -14.93 4.91 -6.77
N VAL A 3 -14.06 4.28 -7.54
CA VAL A 3 -13.76 2.85 -7.45
C VAL A 3 -12.25 2.67 -7.45
N PHE A 4 -11.76 1.80 -6.57
CA PHE A 4 -10.40 1.28 -6.63
C PHE A 4 -10.46 -0.19 -7.06
N LEU A 5 -9.65 -0.57 -8.04
CA LEU A 5 -9.62 -1.90 -8.62
C LEU A 5 -8.18 -2.40 -8.64
N ALA A 6 -7.89 -3.47 -7.91
CA ALA A 6 -6.62 -4.18 -8.03
C ALA A 6 -6.73 -5.20 -9.17
N ASP A 7 -6.10 -4.91 -10.31
CA ASP A 7 -6.12 -5.75 -11.50
C ASP A 7 -4.83 -6.58 -11.58
N VAL A 8 -4.95 -7.84 -11.17
CA VAL A 8 -3.87 -8.81 -11.21
C VAL A 8 -3.64 -9.33 -12.62
N LYS A 9 -4.69 -9.41 -13.44
CA LYS A 9 -4.64 -10.00 -14.80
C LYS A 9 -4.19 -9.01 -15.86
N GLY A 10 -4.37 -7.71 -15.62
CA GLY A 10 -4.04 -6.63 -16.55
C GLY A 10 -5.02 -6.52 -17.71
N ASP A 11 -6.25 -7.01 -17.56
CA ASP A 11 -7.27 -7.04 -18.61
C ASP A 11 -8.43 -6.05 -18.37
N LEU A 12 -8.36 -5.26 -17.29
CA LEU A 12 -9.43 -4.33 -16.90
C LEU A 12 -9.18 -2.89 -17.35
N SER A 13 -8.05 -2.61 -18.02
CA SER A 13 -7.75 -1.26 -18.51
C SER A 13 -8.72 -0.75 -19.58
N GLY A 14 -9.44 -1.66 -20.26
CA GLY A 14 -10.54 -1.35 -21.18
C GLY A 14 -11.68 -0.53 -20.59
N ILE A 15 -11.78 -0.41 -19.26
CA ILE A 15 -12.81 0.42 -18.62
C ILE A 15 -12.76 1.90 -19.04
N ALA A 16 -11.58 2.38 -19.47
CA ALA A 16 -11.39 3.74 -19.96
C ALA A 16 -11.99 3.99 -21.35
N GLU A 17 -12.16 2.95 -22.16
CA GLU A 17 -12.53 3.06 -23.57
C GLU A 17 -13.96 2.54 -23.82
N PRO A 18 -14.68 3.11 -24.81
CA PRO A 18 -16.00 2.60 -25.19
C PRO A 18 -15.96 1.15 -25.67
N GLY A 19 -16.96 0.37 -25.29
CA GLY A 19 -17.09 -1.03 -25.69
C GLY A 19 -17.35 -1.21 -27.18
N THR A 20 -16.95 -2.37 -27.72
CA THR A 20 -17.23 -2.74 -29.11
C THR A 20 -18.49 -3.59 -29.20
N ALA A 21 -19.43 -3.20 -30.07
CA ALA A 21 -20.66 -3.95 -30.28
C ALA A 21 -20.37 -5.29 -30.98
N ASN A 22 -20.86 -6.39 -30.42
CA ASN A 22 -20.82 -7.71 -31.04
C ASN A 22 -22.14 -8.47 -30.78
N ASP A 23 -22.32 -9.65 -31.40
CA ASP A 23 -23.55 -10.43 -31.27
C ASP A 23 -23.83 -10.86 -29.82
N ARG A 24 -22.79 -11.16 -29.04
CA ARG A 24 -22.93 -11.53 -27.62
C ARG A 24 -23.43 -10.36 -26.78
N VAL A 25 -22.88 -9.17 -27.00
CA VAL A 25 -23.29 -7.92 -26.32
C VAL A 25 -24.73 -7.57 -26.68
N ARG A 26 -25.08 -7.63 -27.97
CA ARG A 26 -26.46 -7.34 -28.45
C ARG A 26 -27.48 -8.31 -27.88
N SER A 27 -27.18 -9.62 -27.93
CA SER A 27 -28.07 -10.65 -27.37
C SER A 27 -28.29 -10.44 -25.88
N ARG A 28 -27.20 -10.25 -25.12
CA ARG A 28 -27.29 -10.04 -23.67
C ARG A 28 -28.05 -8.77 -23.30
N ALA A 29 -27.77 -7.66 -23.98
CA ALA A 29 -28.49 -6.41 -23.74
C ALA A 29 -29.99 -6.55 -24.02
N ALA A 30 -30.37 -7.27 -25.09
CA ALA A 30 -31.77 -7.51 -25.43
C ALA A 30 -32.50 -8.35 -24.37
N GLU A 31 -31.87 -9.42 -23.86
CA GLU A 31 -32.45 -10.30 -22.84
C GLU A 31 -32.77 -9.59 -21.51
N VAL A 32 -31.98 -8.57 -21.17
CA VAL A 32 -32.18 -7.77 -19.93
C VAL A 32 -32.84 -6.42 -20.19
N HIS A 33 -33.32 -6.18 -21.42
CA HIS A 33 -33.90 -4.90 -21.85
C HIS A 33 -33.01 -3.68 -21.59
N GLN A 34 -31.69 -3.84 -21.69
CA GLN A 34 -30.71 -2.76 -21.53
C GLN A 34 -30.61 -1.95 -22.82
N GLN A 35 -30.73 -0.62 -22.69
CA GLN A 35 -30.30 0.32 -23.73
C GLN A 35 -28.78 0.42 -23.70
N TRP A 36 -28.11 -0.40 -24.51
CA TRP A 36 -26.66 -0.48 -24.51
C TRP A 36 -26.04 0.63 -25.38
N THR A 37 -25.19 1.45 -24.77
CA THR A 37 -24.43 2.50 -25.44
C THR A 37 -22.95 2.34 -25.11
N PRO A 38 -22.05 2.24 -26.10
CA PRO A 38 -20.60 2.22 -25.86
C PRO A 38 -20.17 3.41 -25.01
N THR A 39 -19.59 3.16 -23.84
CA THR A 39 -19.21 4.21 -22.89
C THR A 39 -17.90 3.88 -22.20
N GLY A 40 -16.93 4.79 -22.29
CA GLY A 40 -15.73 4.78 -21.46
C GLY A 40 -15.96 5.52 -20.13
N PHE A 41 -15.30 5.07 -19.07
CA PHE A 41 -15.38 5.67 -17.74
C PHE A 41 -14.08 6.40 -17.39
N PRO A 42 -14.13 7.49 -16.61
CA PRO A 42 -12.90 8.15 -16.16
C PRO A 42 -12.08 7.16 -15.34
N ALA A 43 -10.88 6.84 -15.80
CA ALA A 43 -10.00 5.88 -15.16
C ALA A 43 -8.58 6.42 -15.06
N GLU A 44 -7.87 5.97 -14.02
CA GLU A 44 -6.48 6.27 -13.79
C GLU A 44 -5.72 4.98 -13.52
N PHE A 45 -4.54 4.88 -14.12
CA PHE A 45 -3.75 3.66 -14.11
C PHE A 45 -2.53 3.83 -13.22
N HIS A 46 -2.38 2.92 -12.28
CA HIS A 46 -1.33 2.91 -11.27
C HIS A 46 -0.46 1.68 -11.46
N ALA A 47 0.84 1.81 -11.18
CA ALA A 47 1.81 0.72 -11.24
C ALA A 47 2.58 0.63 -9.93
N LEU A 48 2.92 -0.57 -9.50
CA LEU A 48 3.64 -0.77 -8.23
C LEU A 48 5.13 -0.46 -8.39
N GLY A 49 5.66 0.47 -7.58
CA GLY A 49 7.09 0.82 -7.60
C GLY A 49 7.62 1.29 -8.95
N GLY A 50 6.75 1.72 -9.88
CA GLY A 50 7.15 2.11 -11.24
C GLY A 50 7.43 0.95 -12.20
N ALA A 51 7.23 -0.31 -11.78
CA ALA A 51 7.27 -1.47 -12.67
C ALA A 51 5.97 -1.55 -13.49
N GLY A 52 6.05 -1.17 -14.77
CA GLY A 52 4.92 -1.23 -15.71
C GLY A 52 4.51 0.13 -16.27
N HIS A 53 3.36 0.17 -16.94
CA HIS A 53 2.82 1.38 -17.56
C HIS A 53 1.78 1.99 -16.61
N GLY A 54 2.20 2.85 -15.68
CA GLY A 54 1.29 3.42 -14.70
C GLY A 54 1.90 4.51 -13.85
N ILE A 55 1.05 5.22 -13.12
CA ILE A 55 1.48 6.19 -12.11
C ILE A 55 2.12 5.38 -10.97
N PRO A 56 3.42 5.59 -10.66
CA PRO A 56 4.12 4.77 -9.68
C PRO A 56 3.52 4.99 -8.30
N LEU A 57 3.12 3.88 -7.67
CA LEU A 57 2.75 3.86 -6.26
C LEU A 57 3.98 3.50 -5.44
N ARG A 58 4.29 4.35 -4.46
CA ARG A 58 5.42 4.19 -3.54
C ARG A 58 4.96 4.31 -2.10
N ALA A 59 5.62 3.59 -1.21
CA ALA A 59 5.46 3.69 0.23
C ALA A 59 6.83 3.98 0.87
N THR A 60 6.90 4.73 1.96
CA THR A 60 8.16 4.80 2.72
C THR A 60 8.31 3.56 3.59
N VAL A 61 9.54 3.14 3.93
CA VAL A 61 9.75 2.01 4.85
C VAL A 61 9.13 2.30 6.22
N THR A 62 9.23 3.53 6.71
CA THR A 62 8.53 4.00 7.92
C THR A 62 7.01 3.91 7.79
N GLY A 63 6.44 4.34 6.66
CA GLY A 63 5.00 4.21 6.36
C GLY A 63 4.53 2.77 6.31
N PHE A 64 5.34 1.88 5.73
CA PHE A 64 5.03 0.45 5.60
C PHE A 64 5.07 -0.29 6.95
N GLY A 65 5.97 0.10 7.84
CA GLY A 65 6.05 -0.42 9.20
C GLY A 65 6.67 -1.82 9.31
N PRO A 66 7.01 -2.25 10.55
CA PRO A 66 7.76 -3.48 10.78
C PRO A 66 6.93 -4.76 10.55
N LEU A 67 5.62 -4.73 10.79
CA LEU A 67 4.75 -5.91 10.67
C LEU A 67 4.53 -6.31 9.21
N LEU A 68 4.23 -5.34 8.35
CA LEU A 68 4.04 -5.62 6.92
C LEU A 68 5.38 -6.01 6.28
N LEU A 69 6.47 -5.34 6.69
CA LEU A 69 7.79 -5.64 6.19
C LEU A 69 8.29 -7.02 6.64
N SER A 70 7.97 -7.48 7.86
CA SER A 70 8.32 -8.83 8.32
C SER A 70 7.74 -9.90 7.41
N LYS A 71 6.49 -9.73 6.95
CA LYS A 71 5.83 -10.66 6.02
C LYS A 71 6.49 -10.66 4.64
N VAL A 72 6.80 -9.48 4.07
CA VAL A 72 7.53 -9.38 2.78
C VAL A 72 8.88 -10.09 2.87
N LEU A 73 9.60 -9.89 3.98
CA LEU A 73 10.92 -10.47 4.22
C LEU A 73 10.90 -11.93 4.70
N ARG A 74 9.71 -12.52 4.88
CA ARG A 74 9.49 -13.89 5.38
C ARG A 74 10.15 -14.16 6.73
N LEU A 75 10.05 -13.18 7.63
CA LEU A 75 10.63 -13.27 8.96
C LEU A 75 9.75 -14.14 9.86
N ASN A 76 10.39 -14.92 10.73
CA ASN A 76 9.70 -15.64 11.79
C ASN A 76 9.31 -14.70 12.95
N PRO A 77 8.47 -15.13 13.91
CA PRO A 77 8.00 -14.25 15.00
C PRO A 77 9.12 -13.59 15.81
N THR A 78 10.24 -14.27 16.05
CA THR A 78 11.38 -13.70 16.76
C THR A 78 12.12 -12.63 15.95
N GLN A 79 12.23 -12.84 14.63
CA GLN A 79 12.82 -11.88 13.70
C GLN A 79 11.92 -10.66 13.50
N GLU A 80 10.59 -10.85 13.49
CA GLU A 80 9.62 -9.76 13.48
C GLU A 80 9.72 -8.87 14.73
N GLN A 81 9.84 -9.46 15.92
CA GLN A 81 10.07 -8.70 17.15
C GLN A 81 11.39 -7.91 17.09
N SER A 82 12.43 -8.52 16.51
CA SER A 82 13.72 -7.85 16.31
C SER A 82 13.61 -6.69 15.32
N LEU A 83 12.86 -6.86 14.23
CA LEU A 83 12.58 -5.80 13.27
C LEU A 83 11.76 -4.67 13.91
N SER A 84 10.78 -5.01 14.73
CA SER A 84 9.98 -4.05 15.50
C SER A 84 10.83 -3.20 16.44
N LEU A 85 11.85 -3.81 17.08
CA LEU A 85 12.82 -3.10 17.91
C LEU A 85 13.69 -2.13 17.09
N ILE A 86 14.18 -2.55 15.92
CA ILE A 86 14.94 -1.69 15.00
C ILE A 86 14.12 -0.46 14.61
N PHE A 87 12.86 -0.70 14.27
CA PHE A 87 11.90 0.35 13.92
C PHE A 87 11.59 1.27 15.12
N HIS A 88 11.43 0.73 16.33
CA HIS A 88 11.24 1.55 17.53
C HIS A 88 12.46 2.45 17.84
N TYR A 89 13.66 1.92 17.64
CA TYR A 89 14.90 2.68 17.76
C TYR A 89 14.96 3.83 16.76
N ALA A 90 14.65 3.55 15.48
CA ALA A 90 14.63 4.56 14.42
C ALA A 90 13.66 5.71 14.76
N ASP A 91 12.43 5.40 15.19
CA ASP A 91 11.45 6.40 15.60
C ASP A 91 11.94 7.24 16.79
N THR A 92 12.52 6.60 17.82
CA THR A 92 13.01 7.28 19.03
C THR A 92 14.14 8.26 18.73
N LYS A 93 14.98 7.94 17.73
CA LYS A 93 16.09 8.80 17.27
C LYS A 93 15.70 9.73 16.13
N GLY A 94 14.44 9.69 15.70
CA GLY A 94 13.92 10.45 14.56
C GLY A 94 14.65 10.13 13.25
N LEU A 95 15.09 8.88 13.06
CA LEU A 95 15.70 8.40 11.82
C LEU A 95 14.59 7.97 10.87
N GLU A 96 14.33 8.78 9.84
CA GLU A 96 13.32 8.47 8.83
C GLU A 96 13.84 7.37 7.90
N LEU A 97 13.07 6.28 7.79
CA LEU A 97 13.36 5.16 6.90
C LEU A 97 12.54 5.37 5.63
N VAL A 98 13.16 5.98 4.63
CA VAL A 98 12.52 6.27 3.35
C VAL A 98 12.60 5.03 2.46
N ASP A 99 13.80 4.48 2.27
CA ASP A 99 14.07 3.36 1.38
C ASP A 99 14.69 2.14 2.10
N LEU A 100 15.01 1.09 1.33
CA LEU A 100 15.63 -0.13 1.88
C LEU A 100 17.09 0.07 2.32
N LYS A 101 17.80 1.07 1.77
CA LYS A 101 19.18 1.40 2.16
C LYS A 101 19.21 2.02 3.55
N ASP A 102 18.22 2.83 3.90
CA ASP A 102 18.06 3.39 5.23
C ASP A 102 17.96 2.30 6.29
N LEU A 103 17.05 1.35 6.09
CA LEU A 103 16.86 0.26 7.02
C LEU A 103 18.12 -0.60 7.11
N ARG A 104 18.79 -0.85 5.99
CA ARG A 104 20.09 -1.56 5.96
C ARG A 104 21.15 -0.83 6.78
N ALA A 105 21.24 0.50 6.68
CA ALA A 105 22.17 1.31 7.46
C ALA A 105 21.87 1.26 8.96
N VAL A 106 20.60 1.36 9.34
CA VAL A 106 20.19 1.25 10.75
C VAL A 106 20.51 -0.14 11.30
N VAL A 107 20.20 -1.22 10.58
CA VAL A 107 20.55 -2.58 11.00
C VAL A 107 22.06 -2.74 11.16
N ALA A 108 22.84 -2.25 10.20
CA ALA A 108 24.31 -2.29 10.27
C ALA A 108 24.84 -1.50 11.48
N PHE A 109 24.30 -0.30 11.74
CA PHE A 109 24.63 0.50 12.92
C PHE A 109 24.30 -0.22 14.21
N LEU A 110 23.10 -0.80 14.36
CA LEU A 110 22.69 -1.50 15.57
C LEU A 110 23.52 -2.75 15.87
N THR A 111 24.14 -3.35 14.86
CA THR A 111 25.09 -4.46 15.02
C THR A 111 26.53 -4.05 15.30
N SER A 112 26.86 -2.76 15.17
CA SER A 112 28.17 -2.20 15.50
C SER A 112 28.38 -2.09 17.01
N ASP A 113 29.63 -1.89 17.44
CA ASP A 113 29.95 -1.80 18.88
C ASP A 113 29.37 -0.55 19.57
N GLU A 114 29.07 0.49 18.79
CA GLU A 114 28.38 1.69 19.25
C GLU A 114 26.87 1.43 19.37
N GLY A 115 26.22 0.94 18.31
CA GLY A 115 24.78 0.67 18.30
C GLY A 115 24.34 -0.41 19.29
N LYS A 116 25.18 -1.43 19.55
CA LYS A 116 24.93 -2.43 20.61
C LYS A 116 24.79 -1.80 22.00
N ARG A 117 25.46 -0.67 22.26
CA ARG A 117 25.34 0.04 23.55
C ARG A 117 24.02 0.79 23.64
N GLU A 118 23.55 1.34 22.53
CA GLU A 118 22.26 2.04 22.46
C GLU A 118 21.07 1.10 22.68
N LEU A 119 21.22 -0.16 22.31
CA LEU A 119 20.21 -1.20 22.55
C LEU A 119 20.16 -1.69 24.02
N LYS A 120 21.08 -1.27 24.89
CA LYS A 120 21.06 -1.66 26.31
C LYS A 120 19.84 -1.06 27.00
N GLY A 121 18.90 -1.92 27.41
CA GLY A 121 17.69 -1.55 28.17
C GLY A 121 16.38 -1.71 27.42
N ILE A 122 16.41 -1.77 26.09
CA ILE A 122 15.23 -1.97 25.21
C ILE A 122 15.20 -3.37 24.57
N GLY A 123 16.33 -4.07 24.53
CA GLY A 123 16.46 -5.44 24.01
C GLY A 123 17.68 -5.57 23.11
N GLY A 124 18.22 -6.79 22.96
CA GLY A 124 19.37 -7.03 22.08
C GLY A 124 18.94 -7.43 20.67
N LEU A 125 19.74 -7.06 19.66
CA LEU A 125 19.62 -7.57 18.30
C LEU A 125 20.71 -8.63 18.05
N PRO A 126 20.37 -9.94 18.02
CA PRO A 126 21.35 -10.98 17.73
C PRO A 126 21.93 -10.81 16.33
N ALA A 127 23.25 -11.00 16.18
CA ALA A 127 23.93 -10.89 14.89
C ALA A 127 23.37 -11.87 13.84
N ALA A 128 22.95 -13.06 14.27
CA ALA A 128 22.31 -14.03 13.39
C ALA A 128 20.99 -13.50 12.80
N THR A 129 20.14 -12.87 13.63
CA THR A 129 18.86 -12.28 13.21
C THR A 129 19.08 -11.09 12.28
N ALA A 130 20.01 -10.18 12.62
CA ALA A 130 20.37 -9.07 11.76
C ALA A 130 20.88 -9.54 10.38
N GLY A 131 21.70 -10.60 10.36
CA GLY A 131 22.18 -11.19 9.11
C GLY A 131 21.05 -11.78 8.25
N VAL A 132 20.02 -12.37 8.85
CA VAL A 132 18.83 -12.84 8.11
C VAL A 132 18.09 -11.65 7.50
N ILE A 133 17.80 -10.61 8.29
CA ILE A 133 17.11 -9.40 7.82
C ILE A 133 17.86 -8.77 6.63
N LEU A 134 19.17 -8.58 6.75
CA LEU A 134 20.00 -7.99 5.69
C LEU A 134 19.97 -8.81 4.39
N ARG A 135 19.99 -10.15 4.48
CA ARG A 135 19.87 -11.02 3.30
C ARG A 135 18.48 -10.96 2.67
N SER A 136 17.42 -10.96 3.49
CA SER A 136 16.05 -10.80 2.99
C SER A 136 15.87 -9.45 2.30
N LEU A 137 16.45 -8.36 2.83
CA LEU A 137 16.42 -7.04 2.20
C LEU A 137 17.14 -7.04 0.84
N THR A 138 18.32 -7.66 0.74
CA THR A 138 19.02 -7.81 -0.55
C THR A 138 18.23 -8.65 -1.54
N ALA A 139 17.58 -9.73 -1.10
CA ALA A 139 16.74 -10.54 -1.97
C ALA A 139 15.54 -9.74 -2.50
N LEU A 140 14.92 -8.93 -1.64
CA LEU A 140 13.81 -8.05 -2.02
C LEU A 140 14.24 -6.99 -3.04
N GLU A 141 15.38 -6.33 -2.84
CA GLU A 141 15.95 -5.39 -3.82
C GLU A 141 16.22 -6.07 -5.17
N ALA A 142 16.77 -7.29 -5.15
CA ALA A 142 17.04 -8.07 -6.37
C ALA A 142 15.76 -8.46 -7.13
N GLN A 143 14.62 -8.52 -6.45
CA GLN A 143 13.30 -8.73 -7.07
C GLN A 143 12.71 -7.45 -7.68
N GLY A 144 13.44 -6.34 -7.70
CA GLY A 144 12.99 -5.06 -8.28
C GLY A 144 12.11 -4.23 -7.35
N MET A 145 12.12 -4.53 -6.04
CA MET A 145 11.28 -3.83 -5.06
C MET A 145 11.90 -2.61 -4.41
N ALA A 146 13.11 -2.25 -4.81
CA ALA A 146 13.74 -1.02 -4.36
C ALA A 146 12.88 0.20 -4.75
N ASP A 147 12.33 0.22 -5.97
CA ASP A 147 11.61 1.38 -6.50
C ASP A 147 10.20 1.57 -5.90
N PHE A 148 9.69 0.57 -5.18
CA PHE A 148 8.48 0.68 -4.38
C PHE A 148 8.70 1.49 -3.10
N PHE A 149 9.89 1.38 -2.49
CA PHE A 149 10.18 2.08 -1.26
C PHE A 149 10.86 3.42 -1.54
N GLY A 150 10.15 4.52 -1.31
CA GLY A 150 10.71 5.85 -1.51
C GLY A 150 9.68 6.98 -1.54
N GLU A 151 10.16 8.17 -1.87
CA GLU A 151 9.33 9.38 -2.03
C GLU A 151 9.10 9.74 -3.51
N PRO A 152 7.99 10.44 -3.83
CA PRO A 152 6.91 10.81 -2.93
C PRO A 152 6.03 9.62 -2.57
N GLU A 153 5.69 9.53 -1.27
CA GLU A 153 4.78 8.51 -0.77
C GLU A 153 3.37 8.72 -1.36
N SER A 154 2.75 7.64 -1.83
CA SER A 154 1.42 7.69 -2.43
C SER A 154 0.35 7.99 -1.39
N ASP A 155 -0.52 8.95 -1.70
CA ASP A 155 -1.66 9.33 -0.87
C ASP A 155 -2.91 8.51 -1.24
N THR A 156 -3.28 7.58 -0.36
CA THR A 156 -4.46 6.72 -0.56
C THR A 156 -5.79 7.50 -0.46
N GLY A 157 -5.77 8.68 0.17
CA GLY A 157 -6.88 9.63 0.17
C GLY A 157 -7.15 10.27 -1.19
N GLU A 158 -6.29 10.06 -2.19
CA GLU A 158 -6.49 10.55 -3.56
C GLU A 158 -7.28 9.57 -4.46
N PHE A 159 -7.52 8.33 -4.02
CA PHE A 159 -8.36 7.37 -4.76
C PHE A 159 -9.86 7.72 -4.82
N PRO A 160 -10.50 8.28 -3.77
CA PRO A 160 -11.92 8.65 -3.84
C PRO A 160 -12.20 9.94 -4.63
N ARG A 161 -11.59 10.11 -5.81
CA ARG A 161 -11.76 11.30 -6.66
C ARG A 161 -12.94 11.19 -7.64
N ARG A 162 -13.41 12.37 -8.05
CA ARG A 162 -14.42 12.54 -9.10
C ARG A 162 -13.80 13.30 -10.25
N ALA A 163 -14.18 12.92 -11.47
CA ALA A 163 -13.80 13.63 -12.68
C ALA A 163 -14.57 14.96 -12.77
N GLY A 164 -14.13 15.83 -13.70
CA GLY A 164 -14.76 17.14 -13.90
C GLY A 164 -16.23 17.09 -14.33
N ASP A 165 -16.70 15.95 -14.84
CA ASP A 165 -18.10 15.68 -15.19
C ASP A 165 -18.95 15.14 -14.01
N GLY A 166 -18.37 15.03 -12.81
CA GLY A 166 -19.02 14.55 -11.59
C GLY A 166 -19.09 13.03 -11.44
N ARG A 167 -18.67 12.25 -12.46
CA ARG A 167 -18.52 10.79 -12.36
C ARG A 167 -17.36 10.45 -11.42
N GLY A 168 -17.44 9.28 -10.78
CA GLY A 168 -16.33 8.79 -9.96
C GLY A 168 -15.20 8.29 -10.84
N VAL A 169 -13.95 8.54 -10.44
CA VAL A 169 -12.79 8.00 -11.12
C VAL A 169 -12.59 6.54 -10.72
N VAL A 170 -12.21 5.70 -11.67
CA VAL A 170 -11.79 4.31 -11.45
C VAL A 170 -10.26 4.29 -11.37
N SER A 171 -9.72 4.13 -10.16
CA SER A 171 -8.29 3.89 -9.96
C SER A 171 -8.00 2.41 -10.18
N VAL A 172 -7.36 2.08 -11.30
CA VAL A 172 -6.95 0.73 -11.68
C VAL A 172 -5.49 0.57 -11.34
N LEU A 173 -5.19 -0.32 -10.40
CA LEU A 173 -3.84 -0.73 -10.08
C LEU A 173 -3.47 -1.93 -10.95
N GLU A 174 -2.62 -1.68 -11.95
CA GLU A 174 -2.11 -2.69 -12.86
C GLU A 174 -0.91 -3.39 -12.24
N LEU A 175 -1.02 -4.71 -12.13
CA LEU A 175 -0.01 -5.57 -11.53
C LEU A 175 0.55 -6.69 -12.43
N PRO A 176 0.58 -6.58 -13.79
CA PRO A 176 1.13 -7.66 -14.63
C PRO A 176 2.56 -8.08 -14.23
N ALA A 177 3.38 -7.12 -13.79
CA ALA A 177 4.76 -7.37 -13.37
C ALA A 177 4.88 -8.14 -12.04
N VAL A 178 3.80 -8.18 -11.23
CA VAL A 178 3.80 -8.76 -9.87
C VAL A 178 3.19 -10.16 -9.85
N GLN A 179 2.67 -10.67 -10.97
CA GLN A 179 2.14 -12.04 -11.08
C GLN A 179 3.17 -13.11 -10.67
N GLY A 180 4.47 -12.84 -10.87
CA GLY A 180 5.56 -13.71 -10.43
C GLY A 180 5.87 -13.65 -8.93
N GLU A 181 5.37 -12.65 -8.22
CA GLU A 181 5.67 -12.38 -6.80
C GLU A 181 4.38 -12.11 -5.97
N PRO A 182 3.50 -13.12 -5.77
CA PRO A 182 2.23 -12.96 -5.04
C PRO A 182 2.32 -12.33 -3.65
N ARG A 183 3.44 -12.54 -2.95
CA ARG A 183 3.65 -12.06 -1.57
C ARG A 183 3.82 -10.55 -1.50
N LEU A 184 4.45 -10.00 -2.52
CA LEU A 184 4.69 -8.59 -2.70
C LEU A 184 3.34 -7.89 -2.93
N PHE A 185 2.51 -8.45 -3.81
CA PHE A 185 1.15 -8.01 -4.03
C PHE A 185 0.32 -8.05 -2.74
N SER A 186 0.33 -9.20 -2.05
CA SER A 186 -0.33 -9.37 -0.76
C SER A 186 0.06 -8.21 0.15
N ALA A 187 1.36 -8.00 0.37
CA ALA A 187 1.86 -6.99 1.29
C ALA A 187 1.58 -5.54 0.89
N PHE A 188 1.61 -5.23 -0.40
CA PHE A 188 1.15 -3.94 -0.89
C PHE A 188 -0.34 -3.73 -0.60
N LEU A 189 -1.19 -4.70 -0.93
CA LEU A 189 -2.62 -4.61 -0.61
C LEU A 189 -2.83 -4.49 0.89
N MET A 190 -2.08 -5.23 1.70
CA MET A 190 -2.12 -5.10 3.16
C MET A 190 -1.82 -3.66 3.60
N TRP A 191 -0.77 -3.05 3.06
CA TRP A 191 -0.40 -1.67 3.34
C TRP A 191 -1.47 -0.69 2.88
N LEU A 192 -1.95 -0.83 1.64
CA LEU A 192 -3.00 0.00 1.07
C LEU A 192 -4.26 -0.03 1.94
N LEU A 193 -4.66 -1.23 2.36
CA LEU A 193 -5.79 -1.43 3.27
C LEU A 193 -5.51 -0.70 4.60
N ALA A 194 -4.39 -1.00 5.25
CA ALA A 194 -4.03 -0.41 6.55
C ALA A 194 -3.98 1.12 6.52
N ASP A 195 -3.35 1.71 5.51
CA ASP A 195 -3.23 3.16 5.32
C ASP A 195 -4.61 3.80 5.07
N LEU A 196 -5.39 3.22 4.16
CA LEU A 196 -6.75 3.67 3.89
C LEU A 196 -7.61 3.63 5.17
N PHE A 197 -7.56 2.57 5.97
CA PHE A 197 -8.37 2.49 7.19
C PHE A 197 -8.00 3.53 8.24
N HIS A 198 -6.73 3.88 8.30
CA HIS A 198 -6.28 4.92 9.19
C HIS A 198 -6.83 6.29 8.77
N ASP A 199 -6.79 6.57 7.47
CA ASP A 199 -7.17 7.86 6.91
C ASP A 199 -8.69 8.02 6.67
N LEU A 200 -9.46 6.94 6.76
CA LEU A 200 -10.90 6.99 6.54
C LEU A 200 -11.63 7.71 7.69
N PRO A 201 -12.29 8.87 7.42
CA PRO A 201 -13.03 9.57 8.46
C PRO A 201 -14.21 8.74 8.92
N GLU A 202 -14.48 8.70 10.23
CA GLU A 202 -15.75 8.24 10.77
C GLU A 202 -16.88 9.08 10.15
N ALA A 203 -17.55 8.52 9.16
CA ALA A 203 -18.80 9.04 8.64
C ALA A 203 -19.85 8.07 9.15
N GLY A 204 -20.90 8.57 9.79
CA GLY A 204 -22.03 7.75 10.21
C GLY A 204 -22.78 7.21 8.99
N ASP A 205 -24.10 7.30 8.99
CA ASP A 205 -24.86 6.86 7.82
C ASP A 205 -24.69 7.87 6.67
N VAL A 206 -24.00 7.48 5.60
CA VAL A 206 -23.76 8.32 4.41
C VAL A 206 -24.61 7.81 3.26
N ASP A 207 -25.42 8.68 2.65
CA ASP A 207 -26.32 8.32 1.55
C ASP A 207 -25.62 7.71 0.33
N ARG A 208 -24.32 7.95 0.17
CA ARG A 208 -23.51 7.41 -0.91
C ARG A 208 -22.17 6.91 -0.40
N PRO A 209 -21.69 5.76 -0.87
CA PRO A 209 -20.37 5.27 -0.49
C PRO A 209 -19.28 6.21 -1.01
N ARG A 210 -18.20 6.38 -0.23
CA ARG A 210 -17.06 7.23 -0.55
C ARG A 210 -16.21 6.58 -1.66
N PRO A 211 -15.39 5.54 -1.39
CA PRO A 211 -14.93 4.62 -2.45
C PRO A 211 -15.44 3.17 -2.30
N VAL A 212 -15.47 2.43 -3.41
CA VAL A 212 -15.66 0.96 -3.45
C VAL A 212 -14.35 0.32 -3.90
N PHE A 213 -13.89 -0.69 -3.16
CA PHE A 213 -12.68 -1.45 -3.45
C PHE A 213 -13.04 -2.81 -4.04
N PHE A 214 -12.48 -3.11 -5.20
CA PHE A 214 -12.51 -4.43 -5.82
C PHE A 214 -11.11 -5.00 -5.79
N LEU A 215 -10.96 -6.16 -5.14
CA LEU A 215 -9.71 -6.90 -5.09
C LEU A 215 -9.89 -8.15 -5.96
N ASP A 216 -9.33 -8.13 -7.18
CA ASP A 216 -9.26 -9.34 -8.00
C ASP A 216 -8.26 -10.32 -7.40
N GLU A 217 -8.57 -11.60 -7.55
CA GLU A 217 -7.80 -12.71 -6.96
C GLU A 217 -7.50 -12.49 -5.47
N ALA A 218 -8.55 -12.17 -4.71
CA ALA A 218 -8.48 -11.88 -3.29
C ALA A 218 -7.80 -12.98 -2.45
N HIS A 219 -7.75 -14.22 -2.93
CA HIS A 219 -7.04 -15.32 -2.29
C HIS A 219 -5.55 -15.02 -2.05
N LEU A 220 -4.92 -14.27 -2.97
CA LEU A 220 -3.52 -13.86 -2.86
C LEU A 220 -3.26 -12.94 -1.65
N LEU A 221 -4.30 -12.26 -1.12
CA LEU A 221 -4.18 -11.50 0.11
C LEU A 221 -3.99 -12.42 1.33
N PHE A 222 -4.61 -13.59 1.31
CA PHE A 222 -4.72 -14.49 2.44
C PHE A 222 -3.68 -15.62 2.43
N ASP A 223 -3.13 -15.96 1.26
CA ASP A 223 -2.04 -16.93 1.14
C ASP A 223 -0.84 -16.51 2.00
N ASP A 224 -0.38 -17.44 2.85
CA ASP A 224 0.71 -17.23 3.83
C ASP A 224 0.53 -15.99 4.74
N ALA A 225 -0.71 -15.56 5.00
CA ALA A 225 -1.00 -14.51 5.96
C ALA A 225 -0.74 -14.94 7.41
N SER A 226 -0.11 -14.06 8.21
CA SER A 226 0.06 -14.29 9.65
C SER A 226 -1.28 -14.18 10.38
N GLU A 227 -1.42 -14.87 11.52
CA GLU A 227 -2.65 -14.82 12.32
C GLU A 227 -3.00 -13.39 12.75
N ALA A 228 -2.00 -12.61 13.20
CA ALA A 228 -2.17 -11.21 13.57
C ALA A 228 -2.73 -10.36 12.41
N PHE A 229 -2.34 -10.68 11.17
CA PHE A 229 -2.83 -9.98 10.00
C PHE A 229 -4.28 -10.36 9.65
N LEU A 230 -4.61 -11.65 9.69
CA LEU A 230 -5.98 -12.13 9.49
C LEU A 230 -6.93 -11.52 10.53
N GLU A 231 -6.50 -11.44 11.78
CA GLU A 231 -7.23 -10.77 12.86
C GLU A 231 -7.43 -9.29 12.55
N ALA A 232 -6.37 -8.60 12.10
CA ALA A 232 -6.46 -7.18 11.76
C ALA A 232 -7.39 -6.91 10.57
N ILE A 233 -7.39 -7.74 9.51
CA ILE A 233 -8.40 -7.67 8.44
C ILE A 233 -9.80 -7.92 9.00
N ALA A 234 -10.00 -8.98 9.79
CA ALA A 234 -11.32 -9.32 10.31
C ALA A 234 -11.89 -8.21 11.21
N GLN A 235 -11.04 -7.63 12.08
CA GLN A 235 -11.37 -6.46 12.89
C GLN A 235 -11.73 -5.26 12.02
N THR A 236 -11.00 -5.08 10.93
CA THR A 236 -11.20 -3.97 10.01
C THR A 236 -12.52 -4.08 9.25
N VAL A 237 -12.84 -5.24 8.67
CA VAL A 237 -14.14 -5.47 8.02
C VAL A 237 -15.28 -5.26 9.03
N ARG A 238 -15.08 -5.68 10.29
CA ARG A 238 -16.02 -5.42 11.38
C ARG A 238 -16.17 -3.92 11.67
N LEU A 239 -15.07 -3.16 11.71
CA LEU A 239 -15.06 -1.72 11.95
C LEU A 239 -15.78 -0.94 10.85
N ILE A 240 -15.57 -1.30 9.58
CA ILE A 240 -16.28 -0.68 8.44
C ILE A 240 -17.78 -0.82 8.62
N ARG A 241 -18.24 -2.04 8.95
CA ARG A 241 -19.65 -2.32 9.19
C ARG A 241 -20.20 -1.55 10.39
N SER A 242 -19.44 -1.43 11.48
CA SER A 242 -19.92 -0.79 12.71
C SER A 242 -19.84 0.74 12.68
N LYS A 243 -18.85 1.31 11.99
CA LYS A 243 -18.58 2.75 11.98
C LYS A 243 -19.18 3.48 10.78
N GLY A 244 -19.87 2.78 9.88
CA GLY A 244 -20.62 3.42 8.77
C GLY A 244 -19.74 4.10 7.73
N VAL A 245 -18.45 3.73 7.63
CA VAL A 245 -17.39 4.46 6.92
C VAL A 245 -17.66 4.69 5.41
N GLY A 246 -18.74 4.13 4.87
CA GLY A 246 -19.19 4.34 3.50
C GLY A 246 -18.24 3.70 2.49
N VAL A 247 -17.42 2.73 2.92
CA VAL A 247 -16.49 2.00 2.06
C VAL A 247 -16.98 0.57 1.90
N PHE A 248 -16.98 0.07 0.67
CA PHE A 248 -17.35 -1.31 0.37
C PHE A 248 -16.14 -2.07 -0.16
N PHE A 249 -15.91 -3.27 0.39
CA PHE A 249 -14.89 -4.20 -0.09
C PHE A 249 -15.53 -5.38 -0.79
N PHE A 250 -15.20 -5.55 -2.05
CA PHE A 250 -15.53 -6.71 -2.85
C PHE A 250 -14.28 -7.55 -3.04
N PHE A 251 -14.27 -8.73 -2.44
CA PHE A 251 -13.28 -9.76 -2.68
C PHE A 251 -13.76 -10.63 -3.84
N VAL A 252 -13.04 -10.58 -4.96
CA VAL A 252 -13.34 -11.40 -6.12
C VAL A 252 -12.43 -12.62 -6.07
N THR A 253 -13.03 -13.80 -6.01
CA THR A 253 -12.32 -15.08 -5.93
C THR A 253 -13.05 -16.16 -6.71
N GLN A 254 -12.33 -17.20 -7.11
CA GLN A 254 -12.90 -18.35 -7.79
C GLN A 254 -13.67 -19.25 -6.83
N SER A 255 -13.17 -19.42 -5.59
CA SER A 255 -13.79 -20.26 -4.58
C SER A 255 -13.97 -19.51 -3.25
N PRO A 256 -15.14 -19.63 -2.58
CA PRO A 256 -15.34 -19.06 -1.26
C PRO A 256 -14.39 -19.60 -0.18
N LYS A 257 -13.79 -20.77 -0.39
CA LYS A 257 -12.82 -21.36 0.57
C LYS A 257 -11.49 -20.61 0.60
N ASP A 258 -11.22 -19.83 -0.44
CA ASP A 258 -9.95 -19.11 -0.58
C ASP A 258 -9.95 -17.83 0.29
N VAL A 259 -11.07 -17.55 0.96
CA VAL A 259 -11.24 -16.48 1.95
C VAL A 259 -11.39 -17.11 3.33
N PRO A 260 -10.60 -16.67 4.34
CA PRO A 260 -10.70 -17.15 5.70
C PRO A 260 -12.10 -16.99 6.29
N ALA A 261 -12.55 -17.99 7.08
CA ALA A 261 -13.91 -18.05 7.61
C ALA A 261 -14.29 -16.81 8.44
N ASP A 262 -13.36 -16.26 9.22
CA ASP A 262 -13.60 -15.07 10.05
C ASP A 262 -13.85 -13.81 9.22
N VAL A 263 -13.21 -13.71 8.05
CA VAL A 263 -13.41 -12.62 7.09
C VAL A 263 -14.69 -12.86 6.30
N LEU A 264 -14.87 -14.06 5.77
CA LEU A 264 -16.06 -14.47 5.00
C LEU A 264 -17.35 -14.26 5.80
N GLY A 265 -17.32 -14.54 7.12
CA GLY A 265 -18.44 -14.33 8.03
C GLY A 265 -18.81 -12.86 8.26
N GLN A 266 -17.95 -11.91 7.88
CA GLN A 266 -18.28 -10.48 7.90
C GLN A 266 -18.86 -9.97 6.58
N LEU A 267 -18.76 -10.74 5.49
CA LEU A 267 -19.25 -10.35 4.16
C LEU A 267 -20.75 -10.65 4.03
N GLY A 268 -21.57 -9.60 4.07
CA GLY A 268 -23.03 -9.74 4.02
C GLY A 268 -23.63 -9.77 2.62
N ASN A 269 -22.95 -9.18 1.63
CA ASN A 269 -23.40 -9.18 0.23
C ASN A 269 -22.68 -10.29 -0.53
N ARG A 270 -23.42 -11.05 -1.35
CA ARG A 270 -22.86 -12.13 -2.17
C ARG A 270 -23.43 -12.12 -3.58
N ILE A 271 -22.51 -12.25 -4.54
CA ILE A 271 -22.79 -12.42 -5.96
C ILE A 271 -22.03 -13.68 -6.38
N GLN A 272 -22.75 -14.76 -6.67
CA GLN A 272 -22.17 -16.05 -7.05
C GLN A 272 -22.43 -16.33 -8.53
N HIS A 273 -21.37 -16.39 -9.32
CA HIS A 273 -21.41 -16.86 -10.69
C HIS A 273 -21.37 -18.39 -10.77
N ALA A 274 -21.61 -18.92 -11.97
CA ALA A 274 -21.59 -20.35 -12.27
C ALA A 274 -20.29 -21.03 -11.78
N PRO A 275 -20.35 -21.86 -10.72
CA PRO A 275 -19.23 -22.66 -10.29
C PRO A 275 -19.04 -23.83 -11.27
N ARG A 276 -17.81 -24.04 -11.72
CA ARG A 276 -17.48 -25.18 -12.58
C ARG A 276 -17.19 -26.41 -11.72
N ALA A 277 -18.20 -27.22 -11.47
CA ALA A 277 -18.03 -28.44 -10.68
C ALA A 277 -17.70 -29.66 -11.56
N PHE A 278 -16.40 -29.96 -11.72
CA PHE A 278 -15.95 -31.12 -12.50
C PHE A 278 -15.41 -32.26 -11.63
N THR A 279 -14.99 -31.96 -10.41
CA THR A 279 -14.40 -32.92 -9.48
C THR A 279 -15.28 -33.15 -8.24
N PRO A 280 -15.07 -34.25 -7.48
CA PRO A 280 -15.76 -34.47 -6.20
C PRO A 280 -15.51 -33.34 -5.19
N ASP A 281 -14.32 -32.75 -5.20
CA ASP A 281 -13.98 -31.62 -4.32
C ASP A 281 -14.74 -30.35 -4.71
N ASP A 282 -14.96 -30.12 -6.00
CA ASP A 282 -15.79 -29.01 -6.48
C ASP A 282 -17.25 -29.21 -6.06
N GLN A 283 -17.79 -30.43 -6.13
CA GLN A 283 -19.14 -30.72 -5.65
C GLN A 283 -19.26 -30.47 -4.13
N LYS A 284 -18.23 -30.83 -3.36
CA LYS A 284 -18.17 -30.54 -1.93
C LYS A 284 -18.09 -29.03 -1.68
N ALA A 285 -17.33 -28.28 -2.48
CA ALA A 285 -17.24 -26.83 -2.42
C ALA A 285 -18.58 -26.16 -2.78
N LEU A 286 -19.27 -26.66 -3.81
CA LEU A 286 -20.59 -26.19 -4.21
C LEU A 286 -21.62 -26.39 -3.08
N LYS A 287 -21.67 -27.57 -2.48
CA LYS A 287 -22.54 -27.85 -1.32
C LYS A 287 -22.26 -26.93 -0.15
N ALA A 288 -20.98 -26.67 0.13
CA ALA A 288 -20.59 -25.71 1.17
C ALA A 288 -21.06 -24.29 0.82
N THR A 289 -20.90 -23.88 -0.44
CA THR A 289 -21.33 -22.56 -0.94
C THR A 289 -22.83 -22.38 -0.83
N VAL A 290 -23.64 -23.37 -1.23
CA VAL A 290 -25.10 -23.34 -1.10
C VAL A 290 -25.55 -23.11 0.35
N ARG A 291 -24.89 -23.76 1.32
CA ARG A 291 -25.20 -23.60 2.75
C ARG A 291 -24.94 -22.20 3.30
N THR A 292 -24.18 -21.38 2.58
CA THR A 292 -23.89 -20.01 3.01
C THR A 292 -24.95 -18.99 2.57
N PHE A 293 -25.92 -19.38 1.74
CA PHE A 293 -27.06 -18.54 1.35
C PHE A 293 -28.21 -18.67 2.35
N PRO A 294 -29.05 -17.62 2.50
CA PRO A 294 -30.30 -17.75 3.24
C PRO A 294 -31.22 -18.77 2.57
N GLU A 295 -32.12 -19.37 3.35
CA GLU A 295 -33.14 -20.27 2.82
C GLU A 295 -33.91 -19.59 1.68
N SER A 296 -34.08 -20.31 0.59
CA SER A 296 -34.66 -19.78 -0.64
C SER A 296 -35.63 -20.78 -1.24
N ALA A 297 -36.54 -20.29 -2.08
CA ALA A 297 -37.45 -21.16 -2.85
C ALA A 297 -36.76 -21.92 -3.98
N TYR A 298 -35.52 -21.57 -4.33
CA TYR A 298 -34.73 -22.24 -5.36
C TYR A 298 -33.99 -23.46 -4.79
N ASP A 299 -33.87 -24.52 -5.58
CA ASP A 299 -32.79 -25.48 -5.38
C ASP A 299 -31.48 -24.82 -5.86
N LEU A 300 -30.75 -24.22 -4.92
CA LEU A 300 -29.51 -23.52 -5.24
C LEU A 300 -28.41 -24.47 -5.74
N GLY A 301 -28.46 -25.76 -5.41
CA GLY A 301 -27.49 -26.73 -5.91
C GLY A 301 -27.68 -26.97 -7.41
N GLU A 302 -28.92 -27.19 -7.83
CA GLU A 302 -29.27 -27.34 -9.25
C GLU A 302 -29.12 -26.01 -10.01
N LEU A 303 -29.65 -24.92 -9.45
CA LEU A 303 -29.62 -23.60 -10.08
C LEU A 303 -28.19 -23.15 -10.37
N LEU A 304 -27.29 -23.21 -9.38
CA LEU A 304 -25.89 -22.78 -9.56
C LEU A 304 -25.18 -23.61 -10.64
N THR A 305 -25.48 -24.91 -10.72
CA THR A 305 -24.90 -25.80 -11.74
C THR A 305 -25.42 -25.49 -13.15
N GLY A 306 -26.66 -25.00 -13.25
CA GLY A 306 -27.30 -24.64 -14.52
C GLY A 306 -26.99 -23.25 -15.04
N LEU A 307 -26.31 -22.39 -14.24
CA LEU A 307 -26.03 -21.01 -14.64
C LEU A 307 -25.09 -20.94 -15.85
N GLY A 308 -25.46 -20.10 -16.82
CA GLY A 308 -24.63 -19.75 -17.96
C GLY A 308 -23.69 -18.57 -17.70
N THR A 309 -22.90 -18.22 -18.71
CA THR A 309 -22.04 -17.03 -18.65
C THR A 309 -22.87 -15.74 -18.64
N GLY A 310 -22.65 -14.91 -17.63
CA GLY A 310 -23.42 -13.67 -17.43
C GLY A 310 -24.65 -13.85 -16.55
N GLU A 311 -24.83 -15.01 -15.94
CA GLU A 311 -25.85 -15.25 -14.92
C GLU A 311 -25.20 -15.38 -13.55
N ALA A 312 -25.97 -15.05 -12.51
CA ALA A 312 -25.51 -15.08 -11.14
C ALA A 312 -26.67 -15.31 -10.17
N VAL A 313 -26.33 -15.77 -8.97
CA VAL A 313 -27.20 -15.77 -7.82
C VAL A 313 -26.75 -14.67 -6.86
N VAL A 314 -27.68 -13.78 -6.49
CA VAL A 314 -27.39 -12.59 -5.68
C VAL A 314 -28.21 -12.58 -4.40
N THR A 315 -27.55 -12.23 -3.30
CA THR A 315 -28.19 -11.86 -2.03
C THR A 315 -27.43 -10.66 -1.47
N VAL A 316 -28.16 -9.68 -0.93
CA VAL A 316 -27.58 -8.45 -0.38
C VAL A 316 -28.18 -8.20 1.00
N LEU A 317 -27.54 -7.35 1.80
CA LEU A 317 -28.13 -6.88 3.05
C LEU A 317 -29.19 -5.81 2.77
N SER A 318 -30.33 -5.93 3.43
CA SER A 318 -31.34 -4.87 3.51
C SER A 318 -30.85 -3.69 4.34
N GLU A 319 -31.60 -2.58 4.31
CA GLU A 319 -31.35 -1.39 5.14
C GLU A 319 -31.27 -1.70 6.65
N ARG A 320 -31.87 -2.81 7.09
CA ARG A 320 -31.84 -3.28 8.48
C ARG A 320 -30.68 -4.26 8.77
N GLY A 321 -29.79 -4.48 7.80
CA GLY A 321 -28.68 -5.43 7.92
C GLY A 321 -29.09 -6.91 7.82
N ALA A 322 -30.35 -7.21 7.50
CA ALA A 322 -30.82 -8.58 7.30
C ALA A 322 -30.62 -9.02 5.83
N PRO A 323 -30.15 -10.25 5.56
CA PRO A 323 -30.03 -10.77 4.19
C PRO A 323 -31.37 -10.76 3.46
N THR A 324 -31.38 -10.28 2.22
CA THR A 324 -32.56 -10.34 1.34
C THR A 324 -32.73 -11.75 0.76
N PRO A 325 -33.96 -12.11 0.35
CA PRO A 325 -34.19 -13.33 -0.41
C PRO A 325 -33.24 -13.43 -1.60
N VAL A 326 -32.84 -14.67 -1.91
CA VAL A 326 -31.94 -14.96 -3.02
C VAL A 326 -32.63 -14.66 -4.35
N ALA A 327 -31.92 -14.01 -5.27
CA ALA A 327 -32.40 -13.74 -6.63
C ALA A 327 -31.47 -14.36 -7.67
N ALA A 328 -32.03 -15.15 -8.59
CA ALA A 328 -31.35 -15.54 -9.82
C ALA A 328 -31.43 -14.36 -10.80
N VAL A 329 -30.28 -13.87 -11.27
CA VAL A 329 -30.20 -12.66 -12.10
C VAL A 329 -29.35 -12.89 -13.33
N ARG A 330 -29.64 -12.12 -14.39
CA ARG A 330 -28.79 -11.99 -15.56
C ARG A 330 -28.12 -10.62 -15.56
N LEU A 331 -26.80 -10.61 -15.73
CA LEU A 331 -26.00 -9.40 -15.70
C LEU A 331 -26.18 -8.59 -16.99
N ARG A 332 -26.10 -7.27 -16.82
CA ARG A 332 -26.01 -6.32 -17.95
C ARG A 332 -24.76 -6.58 -18.79
N ALA A 333 -24.87 -6.27 -20.09
CA ALA A 333 -23.71 -6.25 -20.97
C ALA A 333 -22.81 -5.07 -20.60
N PRO A 334 -21.47 -5.26 -20.50
CA PRO A 334 -20.54 -4.17 -20.21
C PRO A 334 -20.55 -3.14 -21.33
N GLU A 335 -20.57 -1.87 -20.96
CA GLU A 335 -20.61 -0.73 -21.90
C GLU A 335 -19.20 -0.25 -22.32
N SER A 336 -18.18 -0.59 -21.53
CA SER A 336 -16.77 -0.33 -21.81
C SER A 336 -16.11 -1.47 -22.58
N LEU A 337 -14.88 -1.24 -23.05
CA LEU A 337 -14.09 -2.26 -23.74
C LEU A 337 -13.80 -3.44 -22.81
N MET A 338 -14.06 -4.65 -23.30
CA MET A 338 -13.69 -5.91 -22.64
C MET A 338 -12.29 -6.31 -23.10
N GLY A 339 -11.30 -6.14 -22.22
CA GLY A 339 -9.90 -6.42 -22.49
C GLY A 339 -9.02 -5.19 -22.34
N PRO A 340 -7.69 -5.34 -22.48
CA PRO A 340 -6.76 -4.25 -22.28
C PRO A 340 -6.87 -3.18 -23.38
N VAL A 341 -6.59 -1.93 -23.03
CA VAL A 341 -6.38 -0.86 -24.01
C VAL A 341 -5.01 -0.99 -24.68
N ASP A 342 -4.85 -0.33 -25.82
CA ASP A 342 -3.54 -0.22 -26.46
C ASP A 342 -2.52 0.51 -25.55
N ALA A 343 -1.26 0.09 -25.58
CA ALA A 343 -0.21 0.65 -24.73
C ALA A 343 -0.04 2.17 -24.92
N ALA A 344 -0.19 2.69 -26.15
CA ALA A 344 -0.11 4.13 -26.40
C ALA A 344 -1.34 4.90 -25.87
N ALA A 345 -2.50 4.24 -25.76
CA ALA A 345 -3.67 4.81 -25.08
C ALA A 345 -3.47 4.84 -23.57
N LEU A 346 -2.94 3.76 -22.99
CA LEU A 346 -2.60 3.65 -21.57
C LEU A 346 -1.60 4.74 -21.15
N ASP A 347 -0.50 4.89 -21.90
CA ASP A 347 0.52 5.90 -21.62
C ASP A 347 -0.04 7.34 -21.66
N ARG A 348 -0.95 7.61 -22.60
CA ARG A 348 -1.62 8.91 -22.68
C ARG A 348 -2.49 9.14 -21.45
N ALA A 349 -3.27 8.14 -21.03
CA ALA A 349 -4.11 8.23 -19.84
C ALA A 349 -3.27 8.47 -18.57
N VAL A 350 -2.16 7.75 -18.42
CA VAL A 350 -1.22 7.91 -17.30
C VAL A 350 -0.65 9.34 -17.27
N ARG A 351 -0.13 9.84 -18.40
CA ARG A 351 0.48 11.18 -18.46
C ARG A 351 -0.50 12.33 -18.27
N GLN A 352 -1.78 12.12 -18.60
CA GLN A 352 -2.84 13.11 -18.41
C GLN A 352 -3.32 13.20 -16.96
N SER A 353 -3.04 12.19 -16.12
CA SER A 353 -3.43 12.25 -14.72
C SER A 353 -2.68 13.35 -13.97
N PRO A 354 -3.38 14.17 -13.15
CA PRO A 354 -2.75 15.12 -12.26
C PRO A 354 -1.73 14.50 -11.29
N LEU A 355 -1.90 13.22 -10.95
CA LEU A 355 -1.01 12.54 -10.01
C LEU A 355 0.33 12.18 -10.65
N HIS A 356 0.37 11.99 -11.97
CA HIS A 356 1.61 11.72 -12.67
C HIS A 356 2.63 12.84 -12.47
N ALA A 357 2.20 14.11 -12.50
CA ALA A 357 3.10 15.25 -12.30
C ALA A 357 3.80 15.25 -10.93
N ARG A 358 3.16 14.69 -9.90
CA ARG A 358 3.74 14.57 -8.55
C ARG A 358 4.50 13.27 -8.37
N CYS A 359 3.92 12.15 -8.75
CA CYS A 359 4.43 10.83 -8.41
C CYS A 359 5.45 10.29 -9.42
N ALA A 360 5.53 10.82 -10.64
CA ALA A 360 6.40 10.24 -11.68
C ALA A 360 7.88 10.19 -11.26
N GLN A 361 8.41 11.25 -10.65
CA GLN A 361 9.82 11.32 -10.27
C GLN A 361 10.01 10.91 -8.81
N ALA A 362 10.92 9.96 -8.59
CA ALA A 362 11.40 9.64 -7.26
C ALA A 362 12.23 10.81 -6.71
N VAL A 363 12.06 11.14 -5.44
CA VAL A 363 12.82 12.19 -4.76
C VAL A 363 13.71 11.53 -3.71
N ASP A 364 14.99 11.84 -3.76
CA ASP A 364 15.99 11.39 -2.80
C ASP A 364 16.29 12.53 -1.82
N ARG A 365 15.84 12.40 -0.56
CA ARG A 365 16.03 13.40 0.51
C ARG A 365 17.00 12.85 1.55
N GLU A 366 17.55 13.73 2.40
CA GLU A 366 18.40 13.32 3.52
C GLU A 366 17.61 12.43 4.51
N SER A 367 17.96 11.15 4.57
CA SER A 367 17.29 10.09 5.35
C SER A 367 18.25 9.46 6.37
N ALA A 368 17.86 8.32 6.96
CA ALA A 368 18.65 7.66 7.99
C ALA A 368 20.04 7.23 7.50
N TYR A 369 20.16 6.84 6.22
CA TYR A 369 21.42 6.50 5.59
C TYR A 369 22.41 7.68 5.63
N GLU A 370 22.01 8.86 5.15
CA GLU A 370 22.87 10.06 5.10
C GLU A 370 23.26 10.51 6.50
N ARG A 371 22.34 10.45 7.48
CA ARG A 371 22.63 10.85 8.86
C ARG A 371 23.61 9.92 9.56
N LEU A 372 23.50 8.61 9.32
CA LEU A 372 24.38 7.61 9.95
C LEU A 372 25.74 7.53 9.26
N THR A 373 25.81 7.78 7.95
CA THR A 373 27.08 7.84 7.21
C THR A 373 27.81 9.16 7.44
N GLY A 374 27.11 10.30 7.35
CA GLY A 374 27.67 11.62 7.63
C GLY A 374 28.17 11.77 9.08
N ALA A 375 27.50 11.17 10.07
CA ALA A 375 28.00 11.17 11.45
C ALA A 375 29.32 10.39 11.62
N ARG A 376 29.53 9.33 10.83
CA ARG A 376 30.77 8.55 10.85
C ARG A 376 31.93 9.29 10.18
N ASP A 377 31.65 10.04 9.11
CA ASP A 377 32.67 10.82 8.42
C ASP A 377 33.17 11.98 9.29
N VAL A 378 32.28 12.66 10.02
CA VAL A 378 32.66 13.75 10.95
C VAL A 378 33.48 13.23 12.14
N GLN A 379 33.13 12.06 12.70
CA GLN A 379 33.93 11.44 13.78
C GLN A 379 35.28 10.91 13.28
N SER A 380 35.37 10.47 12.03
CA SER A 380 36.61 10.00 11.41
C SER A 380 37.58 11.16 11.13
N GLU A 381 37.06 12.35 10.80
CA GLU A 381 37.87 13.57 10.65
C GLU A 381 38.36 14.14 11.99
N GLU A 382 37.61 13.99 13.09
CA GLU A 382 38.06 14.37 14.44
C GLU A 382 39.07 13.40 15.07
N THR A 383 39.29 12.23 14.46
CA THR A 383 40.27 11.23 14.91
C THR A 383 41.53 11.16 14.03
N ALA A 384 41.75 12.15 13.16
CA ALA A 384 43.03 12.31 12.46
C ALA A 384 44.10 12.86 13.43
N PRO A 385 45.30 12.26 13.53
CA PRO A 385 46.35 12.78 14.40
C PRO A 385 46.76 14.17 13.93
N ALA A 386 46.74 15.14 14.83
CA ALA A 386 47.34 16.45 14.61
C ALA A 386 48.85 16.27 14.35
N GLU A 387 49.27 16.36 13.10
CA GLU A 387 50.69 16.46 12.76
C GLU A 387 51.25 17.81 13.26
N PRO A 388 52.43 17.82 13.90
CA PRO A 388 53.06 19.05 14.36
C PRO A 388 53.60 19.81 13.15
N ARG A 389 52.94 20.91 12.77
CA ARG A 389 53.49 21.87 11.79
C ARG A 389 54.52 22.75 12.47
N ASP A 390 55.78 22.40 12.21
CA ASP A 390 56.97 23.12 12.61
C ASP A 390 57.11 24.47 11.88
N ALA A 391 57.78 25.39 12.55
CA ALA A 391 57.88 26.80 12.21
C ALA A 391 58.80 27.10 11.00
N ALA A 392 58.44 28.10 10.19
CA ALA A 392 59.27 29.25 9.77
C ALA A 392 58.84 29.85 8.40
N ARG A 393 58.44 31.14 8.39
CA ARG A 393 59.02 32.21 7.55
C ARG A 393 58.28 33.56 7.72
N THR A 394 59.01 34.50 8.34
CA THR A 394 59.15 35.96 8.05
C THR A 394 58.45 36.51 6.78
N SER A 395 57.92 37.73 6.64
CA SER A 395 57.91 38.97 7.44
C SER A 395 57.09 40.08 6.73
N ARG A 396 56.62 41.07 7.52
CA ARG A 396 56.34 42.52 7.22
C ARG A 396 55.05 42.95 6.49
N GLY A 397 54.26 43.81 7.15
CA GLY A 397 53.17 44.59 6.51
C GLY A 397 52.21 45.47 7.36
N ARG A 398 52.67 46.21 8.37
CA ARG A 398 52.21 47.54 8.88
C ARG A 398 50.69 47.98 8.84
N ARG A 399 50.09 48.00 10.05
CA ARG A 399 49.31 49.07 10.77
C ARG A 399 47.85 49.49 10.42
N ARG A 400 47.11 49.69 11.54
CA ARG A 400 45.82 50.40 11.86
C ARG A 400 44.56 49.54 11.64
N GLY A 401 43.63 49.36 12.58
CA GLY A 401 43.37 49.90 13.92
C GLY A 401 41.84 49.88 14.15
N GLY A 402 41.36 49.52 15.34
CA GLY A 402 39.97 49.79 15.79
C GLY A 402 39.10 48.56 16.09
N GLU A 403 38.72 48.47 17.37
CA GLU A 403 37.56 47.80 17.99
C GLU A 403 37.35 46.28 17.85
N GLU A 404 37.56 45.59 18.97
CA GLU A 404 37.15 44.21 19.23
C GLU A 404 35.62 44.14 19.37
N PRO A 405 34.90 43.33 18.57
CA PRO A 405 33.60 42.85 18.95
C PRO A 405 33.76 41.68 19.93
N SER A 406 33.01 41.75 21.03
CA SER A 406 32.92 40.72 22.07
C SER A 406 32.72 39.33 21.49
N ALA A 407 33.43 38.34 22.05
CA ALA A 407 33.35 36.92 21.70
C ALA A 407 31.93 36.32 21.73
N VAL A 408 30.95 37.05 22.25
CA VAL A 408 29.54 36.67 22.27
C VAL A 408 28.84 36.93 20.91
N GLU A 409 29.28 37.95 20.15
CA GLU A 409 28.65 38.33 18.88
C GLU A 409 29.13 37.46 17.69
N GLN A 410 30.37 36.95 17.76
CA GLN A 410 30.89 35.97 16.79
C GLN A 410 30.27 34.57 16.94
N VAL A 411 29.89 34.17 18.15
CA VAL A 411 29.22 32.87 18.38
C VAL A 411 27.80 32.89 17.80
N LEU A 412 27.10 34.02 17.91
CA LEU A 412 25.76 34.22 17.34
C LEU A 412 25.75 34.48 15.82
N GLY A 413 26.86 34.98 15.26
CA GLY A 413 27.00 35.28 13.83
C GLY A 413 27.39 34.09 12.95
N SER A 414 27.92 33.01 13.54
CA SER A 414 28.43 31.83 12.82
C SER A 414 27.33 31.13 12.01
N GLY A 415 27.66 30.77 10.76
CA GLY A 415 26.75 30.01 9.87
C GLY A 415 26.27 28.69 10.49
N ALA A 416 27.02 28.14 11.45
CA ALA A 416 26.71 26.94 12.22
C ALA A 416 25.51 27.14 13.19
N PHE A 417 25.37 28.31 13.82
CA PHE A 417 24.22 28.58 14.68
C PHE A 417 22.95 28.83 13.85
N ARG A 418 23.10 29.42 12.65
CA ARG A 418 21.98 29.63 11.71
C ARG A 418 21.49 28.34 11.04
N SER A 419 22.35 27.33 10.88
CA SER A 419 21.95 25.97 10.45
C SER A 419 21.38 25.14 11.61
N LEU A 420 21.89 25.31 12.83
CA LEU A 420 21.31 24.74 14.05
C LEU A 420 19.91 25.31 14.34
N ALA A 421 19.70 26.62 14.23
CA ALA A 421 18.40 27.24 14.42
C ALA A 421 17.36 26.83 13.35
N ARG A 422 17.80 26.65 12.09
CA ARG A 422 16.94 26.10 11.02
C ARG A 422 16.62 24.61 11.22
N SER A 423 17.56 23.82 11.73
CA SER A 423 17.32 22.40 12.03
C SER A 423 16.54 22.18 13.33
N MET A 424 16.53 23.13 14.27
CA MET A 424 15.67 23.09 15.46
C MET A 424 14.24 23.58 15.18
N GLY A 425 14.05 24.46 14.20
CA GLY A 425 12.70 24.89 13.76
C GLY A 425 11.84 23.75 13.19
N THR A 426 12.46 22.71 12.64
CA THR A 426 11.77 21.51 12.13
C THR A 426 11.58 20.40 13.17
N ARG A 427 12.10 20.55 14.40
CA ARG A 427 12.20 19.47 15.41
C ARG A 427 11.07 19.38 16.43
N LEU A 428 10.06 20.27 16.38
CA LEU A 428 8.93 20.25 17.31
C LEU A 428 7.63 19.84 16.60
N GLY A 429 7.47 18.56 16.25
CA GLY A 429 6.15 18.10 15.79
C GLY A 429 5.98 16.68 15.25
N ARG A 430 7.04 15.93 14.95
CA ARG A 430 6.91 14.57 14.38
C ARG A 430 7.07 13.49 15.46
N GLU A 431 6.03 13.31 16.26
CA GLU A 431 5.87 12.06 17.01
C GLU A 431 5.22 11.04 16.06
N ILE A 432 6.01 10.06 15.60
CA ILE A 432 5.53 8.99 14.72
C ILE A 432 4.67 8.05 15.55
N THR A 433 3.35 8.24 15.51
CA THR A 433 2.40 7.32 16.12
C THR A 433 2.17 6.17 15.15
N ARG A 434 2.27 4.91 15.60
CA ARG A 434 1.99 3.74 14.76
C ARG A 434 0.55 3.26 14.91
N SER A 435 -0.06 2.87 13.80
CA SER A 435 -1.41 2.32 13.75
C SER A 435 -1.47 0.90 14.35
N LEU A 436 -2.67 0.33 14.46
CA LEU A 436 -2.88 -1.08 14.84
C LEU A 436 -2.13 -2.07 13.94
N PHE A 437 -1.74 -1.66 12.73
CA PHE A 437 -0.95 -2.44 11.78
C PHE A 437 0.56 -2.18 11.86
N GLY A 438 1.01 -1.32 12.78
CA GLY A 438 2.41 -0.92 12.91
C GLY A 438 2.87 0.09 11.84
N THR A 439 1.99 0.54 10.95
CA THR A 439 2.27 1.58 9.94
C THR A 439 2.34 2.96 10.58
N ALA A 440 3.19 3.86 10.05
CA ALA A 440 3.27 5.23 10.57
C ALA A 440 2.01 6.04 10.23
N CYS A 441 1.47 6.76 11.21
CA CYS A 441 0.35 7.70 11.04
C CYS A 441 0.82 8.95 10.31
N ARG A 442 0.18 9.28 9.17
CA ARG A 442 0.37 10.58 8.52
C ARG A 442 -0.46 11.62 9.23
N ARG A 443 0.21 12.64 9.78
CA ARG A 443 -0.47 13.83 10.29
C ARG A 443 -0.65 14.80 9.11
N ARG A 444 -1.88 14.93 8.61
CA ARG A 444 -2.24 15.95 7.63
C ARG A 444 -2.49 17.30 8.30
#